data_AF-A0A919LZJ4-F1
#
_entry.id   AF-A0A919LZJ4-F1
#
_cell.length_a   1.000
_cell.length_b   1.000
_cell.length_c   1.000
_cell.angle_alpha   90.00
_cell.angle_beta   90.00
_cell.angle_gamma   90.00
#
_symmetry.space_group_name_H-M   'P 1'
#
loop_
_entity.id
_entity.type
_entity.pdbx_description
1 polymer ?
#
loop_
_entity_poly.entity_id
_entity_poly.type
_entity_poly.pdbx_seq_one_letter_code
_entity_poly.pdbx_strand_id
1 'polypeptide(L)'
;MSLPSRLPAILQAVMQGQPQALADSHYPQWHLAPVNGLLNDPNGFCQVAGRYHLFYQWNPLACDHTYKCWGHWSSADLLHWRHEPIALMPDEEYDRNGCYSGSAVEFEGALTLCYTGNVKFPDGGRTAAMSGDPECRWHLPQAGAGAAAARRLYRPCARP
;
A
#
# COMPACT_ATOMS: atom_id res chain seq x y z
N MET A 1 13.67 -0.06 -14.24
CA MET A 1 13.64 -1.50 -14.58
C MET A 1 12.83 -2.14 -13.47
N SER A 2 11.72 -2.81 -13.80
CA SER A 2 10.83 -3.39 -12.80
C SER A 2 11.47 -4.64 -12.16
N LEU A 3 11.35 -4.76 -10.85
CA LEU A 3 11.82 -5.89 -10.06
C LEU A 3 10.83 -7.07 -10.16
N PRO A 4 11.26 -8.32 -9.89
CA PRO A 4 10.35 -9.45 -9.79
C PRO A 4 9.27 -9.20 -8.73
N SER A 5 8.01 -9.36 -9.12
CA SER A 5 6.89 -9.17 -8.20
C SER A 5 6.94 -10.19 -7.06
N ARG A 6 6.81 -9.72 -5.81
CA ARG A 6 6.67 -10.60 -4.63
C ARG A 6 5.23 -10.97 -4.32
N LEU A 7 4.26 -10.56 -5.16
CA LEU A 7 2.84 -10.81 -4.94
C LEU A 7 2.49 -12.29 -4.67
N PRO A 8 3.08 -13.29 -5.36
CA PRO A 8 2.82 -14.70 -5.04
C PRO A 8 3.22 -15.08 -3.61
N ALA A 9 4.37 -14.61 -3.14
CA ALA A 9 4.84 -14.87 -1.77
C ALA A 9 3.94 -14.17 -0.73
N ILE A 10 3.50 -12.95 -1.03
CA ILE A 10 2.56 -12.20 -0.18
C ILE A 10 1.24 -12.94 -0.07
N LEU A 11 0.68 -13.38 -1.20
CA LEU A 11 -0.56 -14.15 -1.22
C LEU A 11 -0.44 -15.43 -0.40
N GLN A 12 0.64 -16.18 -0.58
CA GLN A 12 0.89 -17.39 0.19
C GLN A 12 0.99 -17.09 1.70
N ALA A 13 1.72 -16.05 2.10
CA ALA A 13 1.86 -15.66 3.50
C ALA A 13 0.52 -15.26 4.13
N VAL A 14 -0.31 -14.51 3.40
CA VAL A 14 -1.67 -14.12 3.85
C VAL A 14 -2.56 -15.35 4.01
N MET A 15 -2.58 -16.24 3.01
CA MET A 15 -3.37 -17.47 3.06
C MET A 15 -2.98 -18.38 4.24
N GLN A 16 -1.70 -18.40 4.61
CA GLN A 16 -1.20 -19.17 5.75
C GLN A 16 -1.46 -18.48 7.10
N GLY A 17 -1.34 -17.15 7.15
CA GLY A 17 -1.51 -16.38 8.39
C GLY A 17 -2.97 -16.20 8.80
N GLN A 18 -3.90 -16.12 7.84
CA GLN A 18 -5.31 -15.84 8.12
C GLN A 18 -5.96 -16.82 9.11
N PRO A 19 -5.82 -18.15 8.98
CA PRO A 19 -6.38 -19.08 9.96
C PRO A 19 -5.79 -18.90 11.36
N GLN A 20 -4.49 -18.60 11.46
CA GLN A 20 -3.81 -18.40 12.73
C GLN A 20 -4.29 -17.11 13.41
N ALA A 21 -4.38 -16.01 12.68
CA ALA A 21 -4.89 -14.74 13.20
C ALA A 21 -6.34 -14.87 13.70
N LEU A 22 -7.21 -15.55 12.94
CA LEU A 22 -8.60 -15.76 13.33
C LEU A 22 -8.79 -16.70 14.53
N ALA A 23 -7.80 -17.56 14.81
CA ALA A 23 -7.79 -18.45 15.97
C ALA A 23 -7.14 -17.81 17.21
N ASP A 24 -6.43 -16.69 17.07
CA ASP A 24 -5.76 -16.00 18.18
C ASP A 24 -6.76 -15.17 18.98
N SER A 25 -6.91 -15.50 20.27
CA SER A 25 -7.78 -14.78 21.19
C SER A 25 -7.38 -13.32 21.42
N HIS A 26 -6.12 -12.95 21.11
CA HIS A 26 -5.62 -11.59 21.23
C HIS A 26 -5.73 -10.79 19.93
N TYR A 27 -6.17 -11.41 18.83
CA TYR A 27 -6.31 -10.70 17.57
C TYR A 27 -7.38 -9.59 17.70
N PRO A 28 -7.07 -8.33 17.32
CA PRO A 28 -8.03 -7.24 17.44
C PRO A 28 -9.24 -7.46 16.54
N GLN A 29 -10.44 -7.49 17.13
CA GLN A 29 -11.69 -7.65 16.37
C GLN A 29 -12.30 -6.32 15.91
N TRP A 30 -11.91 -5.21 16.53
CA TRP A 30 -12.48 -3.87 16.29
C TRP A 30 -11.47 -2.86 15.75
N HIS A 31 -10.18 -3.18 15.83
CA HIS A 31 -9.10 -2.33 15.32
C HIS A 31 -8.50 -2.97 14.08
N LEU A 32 -7.99 -2.13 13.20
CA LEU A 32 -7.31 -2.57 11.99
C LEU A 32 -6.03 -3.31 12.34
N ALA A 33 -5.96 -4.57 11.91
CA ALA A 33 -4.79 -5.42 12.03
C ALA A 33 -4.69 -6.26 10.75
N PRO A 34 -3.50 -6.43 10.16
CA PRO A 34 -3.30 -7.42 9.12
C PRO A 34 -3.20 -8.82 9.76
N VAL A 35 -3.55 -9.85 8.98
CA VAL A 35 -3.50 -11.25 9.45
C VAL A 35 -2.09 -11.79 9.63
N ASN A 36 -1.07 -11.09 9.13
CA ASN A 36 0.33 -11.48 9.23
C ASN A 36 1.27 -10.29 9.03
N GLY A 37 2.50 -10.46 9.49
CA GLY A 37 3.58 -9.51 9.25
C GLY A 37 3.52 -8.25 10.12
N LEU A 38 4.30 -7.23 9.74
CA LEU A 38 4.39 -5.97 10.48
C LEU A 38 3.48 -4.90 9.88
N LEU A 39 2.48 -4.45 10.65
CA LEU A 39 1.77 -3.17 10.42
C LEU A 39 2.59 -2.03 11.01
N ASN A 40 2.76 -0.94 10.27
CA ASN A 40 3.43 0.27 10.76
C ASN A 40 2.60 1.53 10.45
N ASP A 41 3.23 2.60 9.96
CA ASP A 41 2.65 3.94 9.84
C ASP A 41 1.31 3.95 9.07
N PRO A 42 0.29 4.66 9.57
CA PRO A 42 -0.86 5.05 8.76
C PRO A 42 -0.43 6.06 7.69
N ASN A 43 -1.01 5.94 6.50
CA ASN A 43 -0.64 6.72 5.33
C ASN A 43 -1.88 7.15 4.53
N GLY A 44 -1.79 8.29 3.86
CA GLY A 44 -2.78 8.73 2.87
C GLY A 44 -4.25 8.69 3.32
N PHE A 45 -4.53 8.93 4.60
CA PHE A 45 -5.90 8.86 5.12
C PHE A 45 -6.74 10.00 4.56
N CYS A 46 -7.77 9.66 3.78
CA CYS A 46 -8.60 10.64 3.08
C CYS A 46 -10.03 10.13 2.87
N GLN A 47 -10.94 11.03 2.51
CA GLN A 47 -12.30 10.68 2.09
C GLN A 47 -12.47 11.06 0.62
N VAL A 48 -12.85 10.09 -0.22
CA VAL A 48 -13.06 10.31 -1.65
C VAL A 48 -14.29 9.53 -2.11
N ALA A 49 -15.14 10.17 -2.93
CA ALA A 49 -16.40 9.60 -3.42
C ALA A 49 -17.28 8.97 -2.31
N GLY A 50 -17.35 9.61 -1.14
CA GLY A 50 -18.19 9.16 -0.01
C GLY A 50 -17.64 7.97 0.77
N ARG A 51 -16.38 7.56 0.53
CA ARG A 51 -15.71 6.51 1.31
C ARG A 51 -14.42 7.04 1.93
N TYR A 52 -14.10 6.55 3.12
CA TYR A 52 -12.82 6.73 3.78
C TYR A 52 -11.83 5.70 3.25
N HIS A 53 -10.63 6.16 2.91
CA HIS A 53 -9.51 5.34 2.44
C HIS A 53 -8.34 5.53 3.40
N LEU A 54 -7.87 4.44 4.00
CA LEU A 54 -6.72 4.41 4.88
C LEU A 54 -5.67 3.47 4.29
N PHE A 55 -4.50 4.03 3.97
CA PHE A 55 -3.33 3.26 3.58
C PHE A 55 -2.42 3.06 4.79
N TYR A 56 -1.53 2.10 4.71
CA TYR A 56 -0.63 1.80 5.80
C TYR A 56 0.60 1.06 5.31
N GLN A 57 1.74 1.28 5.97
CA GLN A 57 2.92 0.48 5.71
C GLN A 57 2.73 -0.94 6.23
N TRP A 58 3.06 -1.90 5.39
CA TRP A 58 2.93 -3.31 5.72
C TRP A 58 4.11 -4.11 5.19
N ASN A 59 4.69 -4.95 6.03
CA ASN A 59 5.55 -6.03 5.59
C ASN A 59 4.81 -7.37 5.80
N PRO A 60 4.15 -7.93 4.77
CA PRO A 60 3.44 -9.21 4.89
C PRO A 60 4.37 -10.42 5.07
N LEU A 61 5.66 -10.28 4.76
CA LEU A 61 6.58 -11.42 4.69
C LEU A 61 7.39 -11.62 5.98
N ALA A 62 7.49 -10.59 6.84
CA ALA A 62 8.22 -10.66 8.09
C ALA A 62 7.70 -9.64 9.13
N CYS A 63 7.99 -9.90 10.40
CA CYS A 63 7.73 -8.95 11.49
C CYS A 63 8.93 -7.98 11.66
N ASP A 64 9.27 -7.26 10.59
CA ASP A 64 10.36 -6.29 10.59
C ASP A 64 10.09 -5.11 9.64
N HIS A 65 10.93 -4.08 9.71
CA HIS A 65 10.80 -2.85 8.93
C HIS A 65 11.41 -2.93 7.52
N THR A 66 11.67 -4.13 7.00
CA THR A 66 12.06 -4.33 5.59
C THR A 66 10.83 -4.34 4.70
N TYR A 67 11.06 -4.30 3.38
CA TYR A 67 10.05 -4.57 2.36
C TYR A 67 8.64 -3.97 2.60
N LYS A 68 8.57 -2.67 2.90
CA LYS A 68 7.30 -2.01 3.19
C LYS A 68 6.51 -1.79 1.90
N CYS A 69 5.37 -2.46 1.76
CA CYS A 69 4.34 -2.11 0.79
C CYS A 69 3.28 -1.22 1.46
N TRP A 70 2.37 -0.63 0.68
CA TRP A 70 1.19 0.02 1.24
C TRP A 70 -0.03 -0.90 1.11
N GLY A 71 -0.55 -1.36 2.24
CA GLY A 71 -1.88 -1.95 2.29
C GLY A 71 -2.96 -0.88 2.21
N HIS A 72 -4.20 -1.30 1.99
CA HIS A 72 -5.33 -0.39 1.81
C HIS A 72 -6.60 -0.96 2.44
N TRP A 73 -7.20 -0.16 3.31
CA TRP A 73 -8.56 -0.35 3.81
C TRP A 73 -9.48 0.77 3.34
N SER A 74 -10.74 0.45 3.08
CA SER A 74 -11.78 1.44 2.89
C SER A 74 -12.99 1.21 3.77
N SER A 75 -13.68 2.28 4.15
CA SER A 75 -14.89 2.23 4.98
C SER A 75 -15.89 3.30 4.55
N ALA A 76 -17.18 3.04 4.79
CA ALA A 76 -18.23 4.05 4.63
C ALA A 76 -18.47 4.86 5.92
N ASP A 77 -18.08 4.32 7.08
CA ASP A 77 -18.51 4.79 8.40
C ASP A 77 -17.42 4.81 9.47
N LEU A 78 -16.16 4.51 9.10
CA LEU A 78 -14.98 4.38 9.99
C LEU A 78 -15.05 3.25 11.02
N LEU A 79 -16.09 2.41 10.96
CA LEU A 79 -16.29 1.28 11.85
C LEU A 79 -16.15 -0.04 11.11
N HIS A 80 -16.79 -0.15 9.94
CA HIS A 80 -16.77 -1.36 9.11
C HIS A 80 -15.77 -1.16 7.97
N TRP A 81 -14.65 -1.88 8.05
CA TRP A 81 -13.55 -1.76 7.11
C TRP A 81 -13.50 -2.96 6.15
N ARG A 82 -13.20 -2.66 4.89
CA ARG A 82 -12.98 -3.64 3.83
C ARG A 82 -11.52 -3.59 3.39
N HIS A 83 -10.87 -4.75 3.26
CA HIS A 83 -9.58 -4.86 2.59
C HIS A 83 -9.74 -4.57 1.10
N GLU A 84 -8.90 -3.68 0.59
CA GLU A 84 -8.77 -3.38 -0.83
C GLU A 84 -7.47 -4.00 -1.38
N PRO A 85 -7.26 -4.00 -2.71
CA PRO A 85 -5.99 -4.40 -3.28
C PRO A 85 -4.81 -3.59 -2.71
N ILE A 86 -3.62 -4.21 -2.64
CA ILE A 86 -2.40 -3.55 -2.20
C ILE A 86 -2.18 -2.29 -3.04
N ALA A 87 -1.92 -1.17 -2.37
CA ALA A 87 -1.89 0.14 -2.99
C ALA A 87 -0.56 0.48 -3.68
N LEU A 88 0.55 0.19 -3.00
CA LEU A 88 1.90 0.37 -3.51
C LEU A 88 2.73 -0.87 -3.22
N MET A 89 3.52 -1.29 -4.20
CA MET A 89 4.48 -2.37 -4.06
C MET A 89 5.87 -1.80 -4.32
N PRO A 90 6.89 -2.11 -3.51
CA PRO A 90 8.26 -1.74 -3.80
C PRO A 90 8.84 -2.66 -4.89
N ASP A 91 8.44 -2.38 -6.12
CA ASP A 91 8.75 -3.15 -7.33
C ASP A 91 9.57 -2.34 -8.36
N GLU A 92 10.09 -1.18 -7.95
CA GLU A 92 10.99 -0.35 -8.73
C GLU A 92 12.35 -0.16 -8.08
N GLU A 93 13.31 0.30 -8.89
CA GLU A 93 14.67 0.52 -8.41
C GLU A 93 14.75 1.63 -7.35
N TYR A 94 13.91 2.66 -7.48
CA TYR A 94 13.90 3.81 -6.56
C TYR A 94 13.18 3.54 -5.24
N ASP A 95 12.45 2.42 -5.13
CA ASP A 95 11.74 2.02 -3.90
C ASP A 95 12.08 0.59 -3.47
N ARG A 96 13.11 -0.04 -4.03
CA ARG A 96 13.47 -1.45 -3.82
C ARG A 96 13.65 -1.88 -2.36
N ASN A 97 13.84 -0.94 -1.43
CA ASN A 97 13.92 -1.20 0.01
C ASN A 97 12.68 -0.73 0.81
N GLY A 98 11.60 -0.36 0.14
CA GLY A 98 10.28 -0.07 0.68
C GLY A 98 9.65 1.22 0.16
N CYS A 99 8.32 1.21 0.05
CA CYS A 99 7.48 2.39 -0.07
C CYS A 99 7.25 2.96 1.35
N TYR A 100 7.96 4.03 1.68
CA TYR A 100 7.88 4.71 2.98
C TYR A 100 6.71 5.70 3.00
N SER A 101 6.58 6.43 4.11
CA SER A 101 5.39 7.20 4.44
C SER A 101 5.11 8.33 3.47
N GLY A 102 3.86 8.77 3.44
CA GLY A 102 3.35 9.71 2.48
C GLY A 102 1.87 10.03 2.66
N SER A 103 1.34 10.76 1.68
CA SER A 103 -0.01 11.31 1.70
C SER A 103 -0.78 10.90 0.44
N ALA A 104 -2.10 11.05 0.50
CA ALA A 104 -2.97 10.85 -0.64
C ALA A 104 -3.76 12.14 -0.87
N VAL A 105 -3.99 12.47 -2.13
CA VAL A 105 -4.72 13.66 -2.55
C VAL A 105 -5.63 13.31 -3.72
N GLU A 106 -6.86 13.80 -3.69
CA GLU A 106 -7.72 13.76 -4.87
C GLU A 106 -7.24 14.81 -5.86
N PHE A 107 -6.92 14.37 -7.07
CA PHE A 107 -6.40 15.22 -8.13
C PHE A 107 -7.00 14.79 -9.46
N GLU A 108 -7.73 15.70 -10.10
CA GLU A 108 -8.38 15.49 -11.40
C GLU A 108 -9.34 14.28 -11.44
N GLY A 109 -10.11 14.06 -10.37
CA GLY A 109 -11.06 12.95 -10.27
C GLY A 109 -10.43 11.60 -9.95
N ALA A 110 -9.14 11.56 -9.63
CA ALA A 110 -8.41 10.36 -9.25
C ALA A 110 -7.70 10.54 -7.91
N LEU A 111 -7.67 9.50 -7.10
CA LEU A 111 -6.89 9.49 -5.87
C LEU A 111 -5.42 9.21 -6.20
N THR A 112 -4.57 10.20 -5.95
CA THR A 112 -3.13 10.18 -6.24
C THR A 112 -2.35 9.96 -4.95
N LEU A 113 -1.42 9.01 -4.97
CA LEU A 113 -0.56 8.68 -3.82
C LEU A 113 0.81 9.32 -3.99
N CYS A 114 1.22 10.10 -2.99
CA CYS A 114 2.55 10.69 -2.91
C CYS A 114 3.30 9.99 -1.78
N TYR A 115 4.41 9.30 -2.10
CA TYR A 115 5.15 8.53 -1.12
C TYR A 115 6.66 8.67 -1.29
N THR A 116 7.41 8.20 -0.28
CA THR A 116 8.87 8.18 -0.33
C THR A 116 9.36 6.79 -0.74
N GLY A 117 9.92 6.64 -1.93
CA GLY A 117 10.67 5.44 -2.31
C GLY A 117 12.03 5.44 -1.60
N ASN A 118 12.33 4.38 -0.85
CA ASN A 118 13.56 4.28 -0.07
C ASN A 118 14.51 3.24 -0.68
N VAL A 119 15.77 3.65 -0.87
CA VAL A 119 16.88 2.76 -1.23
C VAL A 119 17.92 2.78 -0.12
N LYS A 120 18.38 1.60 0.29
CA LYS A 120 19.46 1.41 1.27
C LYS A 120 20.66 0.82 0.54
N PHE A 121 21.84 1.36 0.83
CA PHE A 121 23.11 0.89 0.26
C PHE A 121 23.90 0.07 1.29
N PRO A 122 24.82 -0.80 0.84
CA PRO A 122 25.61 -1.65 1.75
C PRO A 122 26.47 -0.88 2.77
N ASP A 123 26.83 0.36 2.46
CA ASP A 123 27.58 1.27 3.33
C ASP A 123 26.71 1.94 4.42
N GLY A 124 25.41 1.60 4.48
CA GLY A 124 24.43 2.20 5.39
C GLY A 124 23.80 3.49 4.87
N GLY A 125 24.25 4.00 3.71
CA GLY A 125 23.67 5.16 3.04
C GLY A 125 22.23 4.92 2.60
N ARG A 126 21.48 6.02 2.41
CA ARG A 126 20.09 5.98 1.95
C ARG A 126 19.81 7.06 0.92
N THR A 127 18.98 6.73 -0.07
CA THR A 127 18.31 7.74 -0.89
C THR A 127 16.81 7.64 -0.71
N ALA A 128 16.17 8.81 -0.77
CA ALA A 128 14.74 8.98 -0.74
C ALA A 128 14.33 9.67 -2.04
N ALA A 129 13.40 9.06 -2.78
CA ALA A 129 12.76 9.69 -3.91
C ALA A 129 11.31 9.96 -3.54
N MET A 130 10.88 11.22 -3.57
CA MET A 130 9.46 11.54 -3.53
C MET A 130 8.87 11.16 -4.87
N SER A 131 8.08 10.09 -4.88
CA SER A 131 7.27 9.74 -6.04
C SER A 131 5.89 10.34 -5.79
N GLY A 132 5.64 11.51 -6.39
CA GLY A 132 4.27 11.89 -6.73
C GLY A 132 3.98 11.18 -8.03
N ASP A 133 3.67 9.88 -7.97
CA ASP A 133 3.53 9.07 -9.16
C ASP A 133 2.18 9.43 -9.81
N PRO A 134 2.17 10.16 -10.95
CA PRO A 134 0.92 10.47 -11.64
C PRO A 134 0.26 9.21 -12.23
N GLU A 135 0.88 8.02 -12.06
CA GLU A 135 0.43 6.73 -12.57
C GLU A 135 0.02 5.76 -11.46
N CYS A 136 0.33 6.05 -10.20
CA CYS A 136 -0.41 5.52 -9.04
C CYS A 136 -1.70 6.31 -8.82
N ARG A 137 -2.47 6.49 -9.90
CA ARG A 137 -3.81 7.08 -9.89
C ARG A 137 -4.84 5.98 -9.70
N TRP A 138 -5.49 6.03 -8.55
CA TRP A 138 -6.68 5.23 -8.28
C TRP A 138 -7.87 5.96 -8.88
N HIS A 139 -8.30 5.50 -10.05
CA HIS A 139 -9.60 5.90 -10.58
C HIS A 139 -10.65 5.15 -9.78
N LEU A 140 -11.41 5.89 -8.97
CA LEU A 140 -12.51 5.29 -8.24
C LEU A 140 -13.53 4.79 -9.26
N PRO A 141 -14.08 3.57 -9.07
CA PRO A 141 -15.21 3.17 -9.88
C PRO A 141 -16.32 4.20 -9.70
N GLN A 142 -16.88 4.69 -10.81
CA GLN A 142 -18.15 5.43 -10.73
C GLN A 142 -19.17 4.54 -10.01
N ALA A 143 -20.04 5.14 -9.21
CA ALA A 143 -21.07 4.41 -8.46
C ALA A 143 -21.80 3.42 -9.39
N GLY A 144 -21.61 2.12 -9.15
CA GLY A 144 -22.21 1.03 -9.94
C GLY A 144 -21.25 0.23 -10.84
N ALA A 145 -19.97 0.60 -10.98
CA ALA A 145 -18.99 -0.20 -11.72
C ALA A 145 -18.15 -1.07 -10.75
N GLY A 146 -18.04 -2.37 -11.05
CA GLY A 146 -17.21 -3.30 -10.27
C GLY A 146 -15.76 -2.84 -10.15
N ALA A 147 -15.09 -3.22 -9.05
CA ALA A 147 -13.75 -2.81 -8.66
C ALA A 147 -12.74 -2.96 -9.81
N ALA A 148 -12.47 -1.88 -10.54
CA ALA A 148 -11.43 -1.85 -11.55
C ALA A 148 -10.08 -1.80 -10.82
N ALA A 149 -9.28 -2.85 -10.99
CA ALA A 149 -7.92 -2.91 -10.46
C ALA A 149 -7.09 -1.73 -10.97
N ALA A 150 -6.31 -1.12 -10.07
CA ALA A 150 -5.32 -0.12 -10.42
C ALA A 150 -4.38 -0.69 -11.50
N ARG A 151 -4.39 -0.08 -12.68
CA ARG A 151 -3.40 -0.35 -13.73
C ARG A 151 -2.38 0.77 -13.71
N ARG A 152 -1.15 0.41 -13.39
CA ARG A 152 0.05 1.21 -13.58
C ARG A 152 0.24 1.46 -15.08
N LEU A 153 0.09 2.70 -15.52
CA LEU A 153 0.66 3.14 -16.79
C LEU A 153 2.10 3.60 -16.48
N TYR A 154 3.00 3.63 -17.46
CA TYR A 154 4.39 4.11 -17.28
C TYR A 154 4.67 5.35 -18.14
N ARG A 155 5.16 6.42 -17.53
CA ARG A 155 5.73 7.62 -18.14
C ARG A 155 6.89 8.07 -17.25
N PRO A 156 8.15 7.87 -17.70
CA PRO A 156 9.29 8.34 -16.94
C PRO A 156 9.19 9.86 -16.77
N CYS A 157 9.34 10.31 -15.53
CA CYS A 157 9.72 11.70 -15.28
C CYS A 157 11.10 11.90 -15.89
N ALA A 158 11.15 12.45 -17.11
CA ALA A 158 12.38 12.91 -17.71
C ALA A 158 12.91 14.04 -16.82
N ARG A 159 14.02 13.78 -16.12
CA ARG A 159 14.79 14.88 -15.53
C ARG A 159 15.34 15.73 -16.70
N PRO A 160 15.33 17.07 -16.60
CA PRO A 160 16.07 17.92 -17.52
C PRO A 160 17.58 17.63 -17.45
#